data_AF-A0A6L9ZGA6-F1
#
_entry.id   AF-A0A6L9ZGA6-F1
#
_cell.length_a   1.000
_cell.length_b   1.000
_cell.length_c   1.000
_cell.angle_alpha   90.00
_cell.angle_beta   90.00
_cell.angle_gamma   90.00
#
_symmetry.space_group_name_H-M   'P 1'
#
loop_
_entity.id
_entity.type
_entity.pdbx_description
1 polymer ?
#
loop_
_entity_poly.entity_id
_entity_poly.type
_entity_poly.pdbx_seq_one_letter_code
_entity_poly.pdbx_strand_id
1 'polypeptide(L)'
;MPYEKLDLSTPKPVLSWANHALAAQETQMAKNVASLPFVFKHVALMPDVHLGKGSLVGSVIATKDAILPAAVGVDIGCFTGDTLVPLVDGKSYTLEALASSQREIIVYSCTQTGRIVAAKATAKLTRRNQLLLKVVLDNSQEIKCTPDHRFMLRDGSYLEARDLKPGTSLMPFYSQIDKDGYTLIQQPYSGRWQKADGIISPTDIPTTDIPATEWLESQLSGRVPSFPGHRTVIDHHIDHHIDHHIDHHNLAPAEHPSSNLVGGANHKVVNIIPLQERQDVYCLTVPEYHNFAL
;
A
#
# COMPACT_ATOMS: atom_id res chain seq x y z
N MET A 1 -17.44 12.55 -24.24
CA MET A 1 -17.07 13.91 -23.80
C MET A 1 -16.18 14.52 -24.87
N PRO A 2 -16.50 15.71 -25.41
CA PRO A 2 -15.57 16.42 -26.28
C PRO A 2 -14.34 16.84 -25.47
N TYR A 3 -13.18 16.86 -26.11
CA TYR A 3 -11.96 17.40 -25.49
C TYR A 3 -11.90 18.91 -25.65
N GLU A 4 -11.22 19.57 -24.72
CA GLU A 4 -10.80 20.96 -24.83
C GLU A 4 -9.33 21.01 -25.24
N LYS A 5 -9.00 21.81 -26.24
CA LYS A 5 -7.59 22.12 -26.54
C LYS A 5 -7.16 23.27 -25.64
N LEU A 6 -6.23 23.01 -24.72
CA LEU A 6 -5.77 24.03 -23.78
C LEU A 6 -4.94 25.10 -24.51
N ASP A 7 -5.15 26.36 -24.13
CA ASP A 7 -4.39 27.50 -24.66
C ASP A 7 -3.01 27.61 -23.97
N LEU A 8 -2.12 26.68 -24.32
CA LEU A 8 -0.75 26.61 -23.81
C LEU A 8 0.24 26.81 -24.96
N SER A 9 1.21 27.70 -24.76
CA SER A 9 2.31 27.91 -25.71
C SER A 9 3.33 26.75 -25.63
N THR A 10 3.07 25.67 -26.35
CA THR A 10 3.91 24.46 -26.39
C THR A 10 4.10 23.95 -27.83
N PRO A 11 5.22 23.27 -28.15
CA PRO A 11 5.46 22.69 -29.48
C PRO A 11 4.43 21.66 -29.90
N LYS A 12 3.89 20.89 -28.94
CA LYS A 12 2.79 19.95 -29.14
C LYS A 12 1.56 20.44 -28.37
N PRO A 13 0.35 20.39 -28.96
CA PRO A 13 -0.86 20.76 -28.26
C PRO A 13 -1.15 19.81 -27.09
N VAL A 14 -1.80 20.35 -26.06
CA VAL A 14 -2.34 19.59 -24.93
C VAL A 14 -3.87 19.55 -25.07
N LEU A 15 -4.42 18.34 -25.09
CA LEU A 15 -5.85 18.07 -25.20
C LEU A 15 -6.34 17.57 -23.84
N SER A 16 -7.41 18.16 -23.32
CA SER A 16 -7.94 17.86 -22.00
C SER A 16 -9.36 17.29 -22.07
N TRP A 17 -9.55 16.17 -21.36
CA TRP A 17 -10.85 15.61 -20.99
C TRP A 17 -11.11 15.78 -19.49
N ALA A 18 -10.27 16.55 -18.79
CA ALA A 18 -10.43 16.88 -17.38
C ALA A 18 -11.81 17.51 -17.12
N ASN A 19 -12.44 17.14 -16.01
CA ASN A 19 -13.67 17.79 -15.54
C ASN A 19 -13.38 19.01 -14.64
N HIS A 20 -12.11 19.43 -14.53
CA HIS A 20 -11.66 20.55 -13.74
C HIS A 20 -10.56 21.36 -14.45
N ALA A 21 -10.35 22.60 -14.01
CA ALA A 21 -9.23 23.40 -14.45
C ALA A 21 -7.91 22.88 -13.85
N LEU A 22 -6.82 22.96 -14.60
CA LEU A 22 -5.49 22.59 -14.11
C LEU A 22 -4.96 23.65 -13.12
N ALA A 23 -4.41 23.19 -12.00
CA ALA A 23 -3.64 24.03 -11.10
C ALA A 23 -2.34 24.55 -11.75
N ALA A 24 -1.69 25.54 -11.14
CA ALA A 24 -0.47 26.15 -11.69
C ALA A 24 0.66 25.13 -11.91
N GLN A 25 0.86 24.20 -10.97
CA GLN A 25 1.89 23.17 -11.08
C GLN A 25 1.57 22.13 -12.16
N GLU A 26 0.30 21.74 -12.29
CA GLU A 26 -0.17 20.81 -13.33
C GLU A 26 -0.03 21.42 -14.72
N THR A 27 -0.40 22.70 -14.86
CA THR A 27 -0.24 23.48 -16.08
C THR A 27 1.24 23.54 -16.49
N GLN A 28 2.13 23.81 -15.54
CA GLN A 28 3.57 23.85 -15.83
C GLN A 28 4.11 22.48 -16.24
N MET A 29 3.67 21.41 -15.58
CA MET A 29 4.05 20.04 -15.93
C MET A 29 3.57 19.66 -17.33
N ALA A 30 2.33 20.03 -17.68
CA ALA A 30 1.78 19.78 -19.00
C ALA A 30 2.59 20.50 -20.09
N LYS A 31 3.02 21.75 -19.82
CA LYS A 31 3.92 22.50 -20.70
C LYS A 31 5.27 21.81 -20.88
N ASN A 32 5.87 21.34 -19.79
CA ASN A 32 7.16 20.67 -19.81
C ASN A 32 7.09 19.38 -20.64
N VAL A 33 6.10 18.52 -20.38
CA VAL A 33 5.91 17.26 -21.10
C VAL A 33 5.63 17.51 -22.58
N ALA A 34 4.73 18.45 -22.91
CA ALA A 34 4.39 18.77 -24.29
C ALA A 34 5.54 19.43 -25.09
N SER A 35 6.60 19.86 -24.41
CA SER A 35 7.80 20.44 -25.02
C SER A 35 8.90 19.40 -25.28
N LEU A 36 8.72 18.15 -24.85
CA LEU A 36 9.68 17.09 -25.10
C LEU A 36 9.75 16.75 -26.60
N PRO A 37 10.96 16.66 -27.20
CA PRO A 37 11.13 16.57 -28.66
C PRO A 37 10.60 15.27 -29.28
N PHE A 38 10.50 14.21 -28.47
CA PHE A 38 10.04 12.89 -28.88
C PHE A 38 8.54 12.67 -28.69
N VAL A 39 7.79 13.66 -28.16
CA VAL A 39 6.32 13.54 -28.03
C VAL A 39 5.67 13.53 -29.41
N PHE A 40 4.88 12.49 -29.67
CA PHE A 40 4.22 12.25 -30.92
C PHE A 40 2.84 12.93 -30.94
N LYS A 41 2.74 13.99 -31.76
CA LYS A 41 1.53 14.79 -32.06
C LYS A 41 0.96 15.63 -30.93
N HIS A 42 0.63 15.07 -29.76
CA HIS A 42 -0.03 15.79 -28.66
C HIS A 42 0.16 15.07 -27.32
N VAL A 43 -0.18 15.78 -26.24
CA VAL A 43 -0.39 15.19 -24.90
C VAL A 43 -1.89 15.19 -24.63
N ALA A 44 -2.46 14.06 -24.20
CA ALA A 44 -3.86 13.97 -23.80
C ALA A 44 -3.99 13.83 -22.28
N LEU A 45 -4.86 14.62 -21.65
CA LEU A 45 -5.14 14.61 -20.22
C LEU A 45 -6.53 14.01 -19.98
N MET A 46 -6.62 13.00 -19.13
CA MET A 46 -7.85 12.27 -18.82
C MET A 46 -8.67 12.99 -17.74
N PRO A 47 -9.93 12.57 -17.49
CA PRO A 47 -10.81 13.20 -16.50
C PRO A 47 -10.25 13.30 -15.08
N ASP A 48 -9.38 12.38 -14.70
CA ASP A 48 -8.72 12.23 -13.40
C ASP A 48 -7.32 12.84 -13.34
N VAL A 49 -6.96 13.67 -14.34
CA VAL A 49 -5.62 14.25 -14.43
C VAL A 49 -5.26 15.02 -13.16
N HIS A 50 -4.09 14.73 -12.62
CA HIS A 50 -3.55 15.47 -11.49
C HIS A 50 -2.03 15.49 -11.52
N LEU A 51 -1.46 16.31 -10.65
CA LEU A 51 -0.01 16.45 -10.54
C LEU A 51 0.66 15.10 -10.24
N GLY A 52 1.57 14.68 -11.12
CA GLY A 52 2.44 13.53 -10.88
C GLY A 52 3.89 13.93 -10.62
N LYS A 53 4.83 13.04 -10.90
CA LYS A 53 6.28 13.30 -10.75
C LYS A 53 6.97 13.12 -12.08
N GLY A 54 7.33 14.24 -12.72
CA GLY A 54 7.93 14.29 -14.06
C GLY A 54 6.92 14.19 -15.21
N SER A 55 5.76 13.55 -15.00
CA SER A 55 4.59 13.59 -15.88
C SER A 55 3.31 13.69 -15.05
N LEU A 56 2.20 14.13 -15.67
CA LEU A 56 0.89 14.14 -15.00
C LEU A 56 0.35 12.70 -14.88
N VAL A 57 -0.27 12.38 -13.74
CA VAL A 57 -1.08 11.16 -13.64
C VAL A 57 -2.35 11.38 -14.48
N GLY A 58 -2.85 10.32 -15.13
CA GLY A 58 -3.95 10.45 -16.07
C GLY A 58 -3.55 11.15 -17.39
N SER A 59 -2.27 11.12 -17.78
CA SER A 59 -1.84 11.60 -19.10
C SER A 59 -1.51 10.46 -20.07
N VAL A 60 -1.89 10.64 -21.33
CA VAL A 60 -1.54 9.75 -22.43
C VAL A 60 -0.55 10.49 -23.32
N ILE A 61 0.67 9.95 -23.40
CA ILE A 61 1.79 10.56 -24.12
C ILE A 61 2.37 9.52 -25.07
N ALA A 62 2.04 9.66 -26.36
CA ALA A 62 2.71 8.88 -27.39
C ALA A 62 4.12 9.44 -27.60
N THR A 63 5.11 8.57 -27.72
CA THR A 63 6.51 8.95 -27.98
C THR A 63 7.01 8.26 -29.23
N LYS A 64 7.95 8.89 -29.94
CA LYS A 64 8.61 8.33 -31.11
C LYS A 64 10.07 8.03 -30.78
N ASP A 65 10.47 6.78 -30.95
CA ASP A 65 11.85 6.29 -30.76
C ASP A 65 12.45 6.62 -29.38
N ALA A 66 11.60 6.81 -28.37
CA ALA A 66 11.99 7.15 -27.00
C ALA A 66 11.07 6.46 -25.99
N ILE A 67 11.58 6.22 -24.79
CA ILE A 67 10.78 5.83 -23.62
C ILE A 67 10.77 7.03 -22.68
N LEU A 68 9.60 7.35 -22.10
CA LEU A 68 9.45 8.39 -21.08
C LEU A 68 9.12 7.73 -19.73
N PRO A 69 10.13 7.37 -18.90
CA PRO A 69 9.89 6.66 -17.64
C PRO A 69 8.93 7.38 -16.70
N ALA A 70 9.00 8.71 -16.64
CA ALA A 70 8.11 9.52 -15.82
C ALA A 70 6.62 9.41 -16.20
N ALA A 71 6.30 9.02 -17.43
CA ALA A 71 4.92 8.79 -17.89
C ALA A 71 4.40 7.38 -17.55
N VAL A 72 5.28 6.47 -17.13
CA VAL A 72 4.90 5.14 -16.62
C VAL A 72 4.49 5.22 -15.15
N GLY A 73 4.98 6.23 -14.42
CA GLY A 73 4.73 6.44 -13.00
C GLY A 73 5.98 6.25 -12.15
N VAL A 74 6.00 6.90 -10.98
CA VAL A 74 7.10 6.83 -10.00
C VAL A 74 6.77 5.93 -8.81
N ASP A 75 5.75 5.08 -8.95
CA ASP A 75 5.29 4.21 -7.87
C ASP A 75 6.14 2.94 -7.78
N ILE A 76 7.46 3.16 -7.70
CA ILE A 76 8.45 2.10 -7.62
C ILE A 76 9.26 2.26 -6.34
N GLY A 77 8.62 2.68 -5.26
CA GLY A 77 9.13 2.40 -3.93
C GLY A 77 8.92 0.92 -3.64
N CYS A 78 9.97 0.18 -3.32
CA CYS A 78 9.84 -1.25 -3.03
C CYS A 78 10.66 -1.64 -1.79
N PHE A 79 10.29 -2.77 -1.20
CA PHE A 79 10.97 -3.34 -0.04
C PHE A 79 11.62 -4.67 -0.41
N THR A 80 12.52 -5.15 0.43
CA THR A 80 13.11 -6.50 0.26
C THR A 80 12.07 -7.59 0.57
N GLY A 81 12.28 -8.76 -0.02
CA GLY A 81 11.32 -9.88 0.09
C GLY A 81 11.05 -10.35 1.52
N ASP A 82 12.02 -10.19 2.43
CA ASP A 82 11.93 -10.51 3.87
C ASP A 82 11.09 -9.53 4.69
N THR A 83 10.64 -8.42 4.10
CA THR A 83 9.80 -7.42 4.79
C THR A 83 8.45 -8.03 5.14
N LEU A 84 8.10 -7.94 6.42
CA LEU A 84 6.84 -8.46 6.95
C LEU A 84 5.71 -7.45 6.77
N VAL A 85 4.55 -7.94 6.37
CA VAL A 85 3.32 -7.16 6.25
C VAL A 85 2.27 -7.76 7.17
N PRO A 86 1.67 -6.99 8.09
CA PRO A 86 0.53 -7.43 8.88
C PRO A 86 -0.73 -7.50 8.03
N LEU A 87 -1.41 -8.66 8.07
CA LEU A 87 -2.70 -8.89 7.44
C LEU A 87 -3.83 -8.84 8.47
N VAL A 88 -5.06 -8.75 7.96
CA VAL A 88 -6.27 -8.71 8.79
C VAL A 88 -6.53 -9.98 9.59
N ASP A 89 -5.92 -11.10 9.21
CA ASP A 89 -5.97 -12.38 9.92
C ASP A 89 -5.15 -12.38 11.23
N GLY A 90 -4.55 -11.23 11.58
CA GLY A 90 -3.74 -11.05 12.78
C GLY A 90 -2.31 -11.61 12.66
N LYS A 91 -1.92 -12.10 11.47
CA LYS A 91 -0.58 -12.63 11.21
C LYS A 91 0.22 -11.69 10.33
N SER A 92 1.51 -11.96 10.24
CA SER A 92 2.43 -11.25 9.36
C SER A 92 3.11 -12.20 8.39
N TYR A 93 3.25 -11.75 7.15
CA TYR A 93 3.77 -12.53 6.04
C TYR A 93 4.84 -11.74 5.30
N THR A 94 5.84 -12.43 4.76
CA THR A 94 6.87 -11.78 3.96
C THR A 94 6.30 -11.35 2.61
N LEU A 95 6.76 -10.21 2.08
CA LEU A 95 6.35 -9.74 0.76
C LEU A 95 6.64 -10.75 -0.35
N GLU A 96 7.72 -11.52 -0.23
CA GLU A 96 8.05 -12.58 -1.19
C GLU A 96 7.01 -13.71 -1.19
N ALA A 97 6.55 -14.14 -0.01
CA ALA A 97 5.52 -15.16 0.12
C ALA A 97 4.18 -14.65 -0.43
N LEU A 98 3.82 -13.40 -0.08
CA LEU A 98 2.63 -12.74 -0.60
C LEU A 98 2.67 -12.61 -2.13
N ALA A 99 3.80 -12.20 -2.70
CA ALA A 99 3.96 -12.05 -4.15
C ALA A 99 3.91 -13.40 -4.88
N SER A 100 4.45 -14.45 -4.27
CA SER A 100 4.42 -15.81 -4.80
C SER A 100 3.01 -16.40 -4.76
N SER A 101 2.17 -15.99 -3.81
CA SER A 101 0.78 -16.45 -3.72
C SER A 101 -0.08 -16.00 -4.91
N GLN A 102 0.25 -14.84 -5.52
CA GLN A 102 -0.51 -14.19 -6.59
C GLN A 102 -2.01 -13.99 -6.27
N ARG A 103 -2.37 -13.92 -4.98
CA ARG A 103 -3.74 -13.73 -4.52
C ARG A 103 -3.98 -12.29 -4.09
N GLU A 104 -5.25 -11.91 -4.12
CA GLU A 104 -5.70 -10.71 -3.43
C GLU A 104 -5.67 -10.96 -1.93
N ILE A 105 -5.14 -9.99 -1.20
CA ILE A 105 -5.01 -10.01 0.26
C ILE A 105 -5.58 -8.74 0.84
N ILE A 106 -5.96 -8.77 2.11
CA ILE A 106 -6.40 -7.57 2.82
C ILE A 106 -5.31 -7.12 3.79
N VAL A 107 -4.85 -5.90 3.60
CA VAL A 107 -3.81 -5.25 4.40
C VAL A 107 -4.36 -4.02 5.09
N TYR A 108 -3.63 -3.52 6.07
CA TYR A 108 -3.93 -2.22 6.66
C TYR A 108 -3.30 -1.11 5.83
N SER A 109 -4.07 -0.04 5.57
CA SER A 109 -3.64 1.18 4.88
C SER A 109 -3.96 2.39 5.74
N CYS A 110 -3.34 3.52 5.43
CA CYS A 110 -3.53 4.78 6.15
C CYS A 110 -4.10 5.85 5.22
N THR A 111 -5.17 6.52 5.65
CA THR A 111 -5.67 7.72 4.96
C THR A 111 -4.76 8.91 5.24
N GLN A 112 -4.86 9.97 4.43
CA GLN A 112 -4.12 11.22 4.65
C GLN A 112 -4.37 11.85 6.03
N THR A 113 -5.53 11.58 6.64
CA THR A 113 -5.88 12.05 7.99
C THR A 113 -5.26 11.22 9.12
N GLY A 114 -4.50 10.17 8.80
CA GLY A 114 -3.91 9.27 9.77
C GLY A 114 -4.88 8.21 10.30
N ARG A 115 -5.99 7.93 9.60
CA ARG A 115 -6.92 6.86 9.95
C ARG A 115 -6.47 5.56 9.29
N ILE A 116 -6.38 4.49 10.08
CA ILE A 116 -6.12 3.14 9.56
C ILE A 116 -7.42 2.51 9.07
N VAL A 117 -7.34 1.92 7.89
CA VAL A 117 -8.43 1.26 7.15
C VAL A 117 -7.93 -0.08 6.60
N ALA A 118 -8.84 -1.01 6.35
CA ALA A 118 -8.53 -2.23 5.61
C ALA A 118 -8.64 -1.96 4.11
N ALA A 119 -7.77 -2.56 3.31
CA ALA A 119 -7.80 -2.39 1.87
C ALA A 119 -7.30 -3.64 1.13
N LYS A 120 -7.85 -3.85 -0.05
CA LYS A 120 -7.40 -4.90 -0.98
C LYS A 120 -6.04 -4.56 -1.55
N ALA A 121 -5.18 -5.57 -1.59
CA ALA A 121 -3.84 -5.44 -2.10
C ALA A 121 -3.39 -6.66 -2.89
N THR A 122 -2.42 -6.45 -3.77
CA THR A 122 -1.72 -7.53 -4.47
C THR A 122 -0.23 -7.30 -4.38
N ALA A 123 0.51 -8.30 -3.89
CA ALA A 123 1.96 -8.25 -3.83
C ALA A 123 2.56 -8.69 -5.18
N LYS A 124 3.62 -8.01 -5.62
CA LYS A 124 4.36 -8.37 -6.84
C LYS A 124 5.85 -8.17 -6.64
N LEU A 125 6.64 -9.04 -7.26
CA LEU A 125 8.04 -8.74 -7.54
C LEU A 125 8.08 -7.59 -8.55
N THR A 126 8.58 -6.43 -8.11
CA THR A 126 8.52 -5.20 -8.91
C THR A 126 9.80 -4.96 -9.69
N ARG A 127 10.96 -5.15 -9.05
CA ARG A 127 12.27 -4.96 -9.67
C ARG A 127 13.28 -6.00 -9.15
N ARG A 128 14.30 -6.29 -9.95
CA ARG A 128 15.40 -7.18 -9.58
C ARG A 128 16.69 -6.40 -9.33
N ASN A 129 17.57 -6.95 -8.48
CA ASN A 129 18.94 -6.46 -8.27
C ASN A 129 19.06 -4.94 -8.01
N GLN A 130 18.23 -4.42 -7.10
CA GLN A 130 18.17 -2.99 -6.77
C GLN A 130 19.13 -2.61 -5.64
N LEU A 131 19.56 -1.34 -5.66
CA LEU A 131 20.26 -0.72 -4.53
C LEU A 131 19.27 -0.50 -3.38
N LEU A 132 19.75 -0.66 -2.15
CA LEU A 132 18.93 -0.58 -0.96
C LEU A 132 19.47 0.45 0.04
N LEU A 133 18.54 1.06 0.77
CA LEU A 133 18.79 1.76 2.01
C LEU A 133 18.18 0.97 3.16
N LYS A 134 18.84 1.04 4.31
CA LYS A 134 18.33 0.56 5.58
C LYS A 134 17.97 1.75 6.46
N VAL A 135 16.67 1.91 6.73
CA VAL A 135 16.14 2.91 7.63
C VAL A 135 16.03 2.28 9.02
N VAL A 136 16.77 2.80 9.99
CA VAL A 136 16.77 2.32 11.38
C VAL A 136 15.89 3.24 12.22
N LEU A 137 14.94 2.67 12.96
CA LEU A 137 14.00 3.40 13.79
C LEU A 137 14.40 3.40 15.28
N ASP A 138 13.76 4.26 16.06
CA ASP A 138 13.98 4.43 17.51
C ASP A 138 13.57 3.20 18.35
N ASN A 139 12.73 2.33 17.80
CA ASN A 139 12.41 1.02 18.36
C ASN A 139 13.40 -0.10 17.95
N SER A 140 14.54 0.25 17.35
CA SER A 140 15.54 -0.68 16.81
C SER A 140 15.05 -1.55 15.64
N GLN A 141 13.85 -1.33 15.11
CA GLN A 141 13.42 -1.98 13.87
C GLN A 141 14.16 -1.38 12.68
N GLU A 142 14.35 -2.23 11.67
CA GLU A 142 15.06 -1.89 10.45
C GLU A 142 14.16 -2.12 9.24
N ILE A 143 14.06 -1.14 8.36
CA ILE A 143 13.30 -1.23 7.11
C ILE A 143 14.28 -1.16 5.95
N LYS A 144 14.35 -2.23 5.15
CA LYS A 144 15.17 -2.28 3.95
C LYS A 144 14.31 -1.94 2.73
N CYS A 145 14.63 -0.85 2.06
CA CYS A 145 13.83 -0.33 0.95
C CYS A 145 14.71 0.28 -0.13
N THR A 146 14.14 0.53 -1.30
CA THR A 146 14.83 1.25 -2.36
C THR A 146 14.95 2.74 -2.02
N PRO A 147 16.01 3.46 -2.46
CA PRO A 147 16.21 4.86 -2.11
C PRO A 147 15.07 5.81 -2.53
N ASP A 148 14.30 5.43 -3.56
CA ASP A 148 13.12 6.14 -4.06
C ASP A 148 11.81 5.78 -3.34
N HIS A 149 11.83 4.84 -2.38
CA HIS A 149 10.64 4.48 -1.60
C HIS A 149 10.17 5.66 -0.75
N ARG A 150 8.88 5.98 -0.79
CA ARG A 150 8.30 7.10 -0.04
C ARG A 150 7.64 6.61 1.24
N PHE A 151 8.07 7.14 2.38
CA PHE A 151 7.42 6.91 3.65
C PHE A 151 6.42 8.04 3.95
N MET A 152 5.25 7.65 4.45
CA MET A 152 4.30 8.59 5.02
C MET A 152 4.84 9.12 6.36
N LEU A 153 4.85 10.43 6.52
CA LEU A 153 5.24 11.12 7.75
C LEU A 153 4.02 11.27 8.66
N ARG A 154 4.25 11.62 9.93
CA ARG A 154 3.19 11.79 10.93
C ARG A 154 2.14 12.87 10.57
N ASP A 155 2.50 13.85 9.75
CA ASP A 155 1.59 14.88 9.24
C ASP A 155 0.81 14.46 7.99
N GLY A 156 1.03 13.23 7.51
CA GLY A 156 0.42 12.66 6.31
C GLY A 156 1.12 13.04 4.99
N SER A 157 2.18 13.85 5.03
CA SER A 157 3.04 14.10 3.89
C SER A 157 3.94 12.89 3.59
N TYR A 158 4.62 12.88 2.44
CA TYR A 158 5.48 11.77 2.02
C TYR A 158 6.89 12.26 1.72
N LEU A 159 7.89 11.48 2.12
CA LEU A 159 9.30 11.75 1.84
C LEU A 159 10.02 10.48 1.37
N GLU A 160 10.94 10.61 0.41
CA GLU A 160 11.75 9.47 -0.04
C GLU A 160 12.72 8.99 1.03
N ALA A 161 13.04 7.69 1.02
CA ALA A 161 13.96 7.05 1.93
C ALA A 161 15.34 7.71 1.92
N ARG A 162 15.82 8.13 0.74
CA ARG A 162 17.09 8.85 0.57
C ARG A 162 17.12 10.25 1.21
N ASP A 163 15.94 10.87 1.35
CA ASP A 163 15.79 12.24 1.83
C ASP A 163 15.38 12.31 3.31
N LEU A 164 15.07 11.15 3.92
CA LEU A 164 14.84 11.04 5.36
C LEU A 164 16.07 11.51 6.14
N LYS A 165 15.82 12.15 7.29
CA LYS A 165 16.85 12.63 8.19
C LYS A 165 16.64 12.03 9.58
N PRO A 166 17.71 11.80 10.35
CA PRO A 166 17.57 11.47 11.76
C PRO A 166 16.66 12.50 12.46
N GLY A 167 15.68 12.01 13.21
CA GLY A 167 14.66 12.85 13.85
C GLY A 167 13.31 12.89 13.15
N THR A 168 13.22 12.55 11.86
CA THR A 168 11.97 12.48 11.11
C THR A 168 11.08 11.36 11.67
N SER A 169 9.81 11.67 11.97
CA SER A 169 8.83 10.70 12.48
C SER A 169 7.97 10.16 11.34
N LEU A 170 8.03 8.84 11.15
CA LEU A 170 7.20 8.13 10.19
C LEU A 170 5.81 7.88 10.77
N MET A 171 4.83 7.62 9.90
CA MET A 171 3.48 7.22 10.32
C MET A 171 3.56 5.84 11.00
N PRO A 172 3.14 5.73 12.27
CA PRO A 172 3.26 4.47 12.99
C PRO A 172 2.07 3.56 12.70
N PHE A 173 2.32 2.25 12.76
CA PHE A 173 1.28 1.23 12.88
C PHE A 173 1.52 0.46 14.17
N TYR A 174 0.51 0.38 15.02
CA TYR A 174 0.57 -0.43 16.24
C TYR A 174 -0.60 -1.41 16.25
N SER A 175 -0.26 -2.68 16.47
CA SER A 175 -1.21 -3.74 16.72
C SER A 175 -0.89 -4.45 18.04
N GLN A 176 -1.91 -4.97 18.71
CA GLN A 176 -1.78 -5.82 19.88
C GLN A 176 -2.95 -6.80 19.94
N ILE A 177 -2.78 -7.91 20.66
CA ILE A 177 -3.85 -8.88 20.88
C ILE A 177 -4.45 -8.62 22.26
N ASP A 178 -5.77 -8.47 22.35
CA ASP A 178 -6.47 -8.34 23.63
C ASP A 178 -6.59 -9.70 24.35
N LYS A 179 -7.01 -9.68 25.61
CA LYS A 179 -7.25 -10.87 26.46
C LYS A 179 -8.18 -11.89 25.82
N ASP A 180 -9.14 -11.41 25.03
CA ASP A 180 -10.13 -12.22 24.33
C ASP A 180 -9.63 -12.73 22.96
N GLY A 181 -8.37 -12.46 22.58
CA GLY A 181 -7.76 -12.92 21.34
C GLY A 181 -8.00 -12.03 20.12
N TYR A 182 -8.71 -10.91 20.27
CA TYR A 182 -8.96 -9.97 19.16
C TYR A 182 -7.75 -9.08 18.87
N THR A 183 -7.46 -8.88 17.58
CA THR A 183 -6.49 -7.90 17.12
C THR A 183 -7.02 -6.48 17.33
N LEU A 184 -6.32 -5.69 18.12
CA LEU A 184 -6.55 -4.26 18.32
C LEU A 184 -5.54 -3.47 17.51
N ILE A 185 -6.00 -2.47 16.78
CA ILE A 185 -5.20 -1.54 16.01
C ILE A 185 -5.33 -0.14 16.61
N GLN A 186 -4.21 0.53 16.83
CA GLN A 186 -4.23 1.92 17.28
C GLN A 186 -4.45 2.85 16.09
N GLN A 187 -5.35 3.82 16.25
CA GLN A 187 -5.60 4.88 15.27
C GLN A 187 -4.66 6.07 15.51
N PRO A 188 -3.67 6.33 14.62
CA PRO A 188 -2.65 7.37 14.83
C PRO A 188 -3.20 8.76 15.12
N TYR A 189 -4.31 9.15 14.48
CA TYR A 189 -4.91 10.48 14.65
C TYR A 189 -5.52 10.73 16.04
N SER A 190 -5.90 9.68 16.76
CA SER A 190 -6.59 9.80 18.06
C SER A 190 -5.91 9.06 19.21
N GLY A 191 -4.97 8.17 18.92
CA GLY A 191 -4.36 7.25 19.88
C GLY A 191 -5.31 6.16 20.40
N ARG A 192 -6.56 6.12 19.94
CA ARG A 192 -7.56 5.13 20.37
C ARG A 192 -7.29 3.77 19.75
N TRP A 193 -7.51 2.72 20.52
CA TRP A 193 -7.48 1.34 20.05
C TRP A 193 -8.85 0.94 19.54
N GLN A 194 -8.89 0.28 18.38
CA GLN A 194 -10.10 -0.26 17.76
C GLN A 194 -9.87 -1.72 17.36
N LYS A 195 -10.89 -2.56 17.48
CA LYS A 195 -10.83 -3.93 16.97
C LYS A 195 -10.68 -3.91 15.45
N ALA A 196 -9.80 -4.77 14.92
CA ALA A 196 -9.58 -4.92 13.48
C ALA A 196 -10.90 -5.15 12.72
N ASP A 197 -11.80 -5.94 13.29
CA ASP A 197 -13.13 -6.28 12.77
C ASP A 197 -13.98 -5.03 12.53
N GLY A 198 -13.83 -4.01 13.39
CA GLY A 198 -14.53 -2.73 13.26
C GLY A 198 -13.87 -1.74 12.30
N ILE A 199 -12.68 -2.07 11.79
CA ILE A 199 -11.96 -1.28 10.77
C ILE A 199 -12.28 -1.79 9.36
N ILE A 200 -12.60 -3.08 9.23
CA ILE A 200 -12.94 -3.72 7.96
C ILE A 200 -14.38 -3.34 7.58
N SER A 201 -14.55 -2.59 6.49
CA SER A 201 -15.88 -2.32 5.95
C SER A 201 -16.39 -3.53 5.15
N PRO A 202 -17.70 -3.82 5.13
CA PRO A 202 -18.29 -4.81 4.24
C PRO A 202 -17.97 -4.61 2.75
N THR A 203 -17.63 -3.37 2.36
CA THR A 203 -17.19 -3.02 0.99
C THR A 203 -15.75 -3.44 0.69
N ASP A 204 -14.91 -3.55 1.73
CA ASP A 204 -13.49 -3.91 1.62
C ASP A 204 -13.32 -5.43 1.49
N ILE A 205 -14.40 -6.17 1.78
CA ILE A 205 -14.48 -7.62 1.65
C ILE A 205 -14.63 -7.96 0.15
N PRO A 206 -13.91 -8.95 -0.38
CA PRO A 206 -14.13 -9.42 -1.74
C PRO A 206 -15.61 -9.78 -1.93
N THR A 207 -16.19 -9.43 -3.09
CA THR A 207 -17.50 -9.92 -3.49
C THR A 207 -17.40 -11.44 -3.58
N THR A 208 -17.82 -12.09 -2.51
CA THR A 208 -17.87 -13.54 -2.35
C THR A 208 -19.33 -13.94 -2.23
N ASP A 209 -19.64 -15.21 -2.44
CA ASP A 209 -20.99 -15.75 -2.29
C ASP A 209 -21.43 -15.85 -0.80
N ILE A 210 -20.57 -15.43 0.14
CA ILE A 210 -20.80 -15.46 1.58
C ILE A 210 -21.00 -14.04 2.16
N PRO A 211 -21.86 -13.86 3.17
CA PRO A 211 -22.04 -12.58 3.87
C PRO A 211 -20.72 -12.03 4.44
N ALA A 212 -20.56 -10.72 4.39
CA ALA A 212 -19.42 -9.97 4.94
C ALA A 212 -19.02 -10.39 6.36
N THR A 213 -19.98 -10.64 7.24
CA THR A 213 -19.75 -11.07 8.63
C THR A 213 -19.13 -12.45 8.72
N GLU A 214 -19.56 -13.38 7.86
CA GLU A 214 -19.09 -14.78 7.85
C GLU A 214 -17.68 -14.89 7.23
N TRP A 215 -17.42 -14.09 6.19
CA TRP A 215 -16.07 -13.93 5.66
C TRP A 215 -15.11 -13.39 6.72
N LEU A 216 -15.52 -12.34 7.44
CA LEU A 216 -14.72 -11.69 8.48
C LEU A 216 -14.41 -12.65 9.64
N GLU A 217 -15.42 -13.39 10.11
CA GLU A 217 -15.24 -14.44 11.11
C GLU A 217 -14.29 -15.55 10.65
N SER A 218 -14.33 -15.97 9.38
CA SER A 218 -13.41 -16.99 8.85
C SER A 218 -11.93 -16.56 8.87
N GLN A 219 -11.65 -15.26 8.76
CA GLN A 219 -10.29 -14.71 8.75
C GLN A 219 -9.76 -14.42 10.16
N LEU A 220 -10.65 -14.03 11.08
CA LEU A 220 -10.28 -13.58 12.43
C LEU A 220 -10.42 -14.68 13.48
N SER A 221 -11.30 -15.67 13.25
CA SER A 221 -11.36 -16.85 14.10
C SER A 221 -10.22 -17.79 13.70
N GLY A 222 -9.24 -17.94 14.60
CA GLY A 222 -8.35 -19.09 14.53
C GLY A 222 -9.17 -20.38 14.48
N ARG A 223 -8.60 -21.44 13.87
CA ARG A 223 -9.23 -22.77 13.69
C ARG A 223 -10.11 -23.12 14.89
N VAL A 224 -11.43 -23.16 14.69
CA VAL A 224 -12.38 -23.53 15.73
C VAL A 224 -11.96 -24.92 16.24
N PRO A 225 -11.65 -25.08 17.54
CA PRO A 225 -11.15 -26.35 18.05
C PRO A 225 -12.15 -27.48 17.78
N SER A 226 -11.74 -28.49 17.01
CA SER A 226 -12.54 -29.71 16.85
C SER A 226 -12.14 -30.70 17.94
N PHE A 227 -13.07 -31.04 18.83
CA PHE A 227 -12.86 -32.09 19.83
C PHE A 227 -13.31 -33.44 19.25
N PRO A 228 -12.50 -34.51 19.35
CA PRO A 228 -12.90 -35.83 18.89
C PRO A 228 -14.21 -36.26 19.57
N GLY A 229 -15.25 -36.54 18.77
CA GLY A 229 -16.57 -36.95 19.26
C GLY A 229 -17.59 -35.84 19.48
N HIS A 230 -17.23 -34.56 19.27
CA HIS A 230 -18.16 -33.43 19.36
C HIS A 230 -18.42 -32.84 17.98
N ARG A 231 -19.71 -32.64 17.63
CA ARG A 231 -20.08 -31.73 16.53
C ARG A 231 -19.99 -30.30 17.06
N THR A 232 -19.03 -29.53 16.57
CA THR A 232 -19.04 -28.08 16.76
C THR A 232 -20.13 -27.51 15.87
N VAL A 233 -21.26 -27.12 16.46
CA VAL A 233 -22.37 -26.46 15.76
C VAL A 233 -22.25 -24.97 16.06
N ILE A 234 -21.86 -24.19 15.06
CA ILE A 234 -22.01 -22.73 15.09
C ILE A 234 -23.40 -22.49 14.49
N ASP A 235 -24.35 -22.06 15.32
CA ASP A 235 -25.72 -21.79 14.85
C ASP A 235 -25.74 -20.46 14.09
N HIS A 236 -25.45 -20.55 12.79
CA HIS A 236 -25.94 -19.59 11.81
C HIS A 236 -26.77 -20.38 10.80
N HIS A 237 -28.09 -20.19 10.88
CA HIS A 237 -29.02 -20.61 9.83
C HIS A 237 -28.51 -20.14 8.46
N ILE A 238 -27.92 -21.05 7.68
CA ILE A 238 -28.12 -21.29 6.24
C ILE A 238 -27.04 -22.30 5.78
N ASP A 239 -27.50 -23.49 5.39
CA ASP A 239 -26.72 -24.55 4.75
C ASP A 239 -26.42 -24.14 3.31
N HIS A 240 -25.18 -23.69 3.02
CA HIS A 240 -24.64 -23.71 1.66
C HIS A 240 -23.17 -24.12 1.68
N HIS A 241 -22.92 -25.32 1.14
CA HIS A 241 -21.60 -25.77 0.72
C HIS A 241 -21.05 -24.83 -0.36
N ILE A 242 -20.22 -23.85 0.02
CA ILE A 242 -19.40 -23.08 -0.92
C ILE A 242 -18.00 -22.88 -0.32
N ASP A 243 -17.02 -23.57 -0.90
CA ASP A 243 -15.59 -23.53 -0.57
C ASP A 243 -14.97 -22.26 -1.19
N HIS A 244 -15.19 -21.10 -0.58
CA HIS A 244 -14.53 -19.84 -0.94
C HIS A 244 -13.83 -19.18 0.25
N HIS A 245 -13.08 -19.99 1.01
CA HIS A 245 -12.08 -19.49 1.92
C HIS A 245 -10.98 -18.75 1.14
N ILE A 246 -10.64 -17.52 1.56
CA ILE A 246 -9.28 -17.02 1.31
C ILE A 246 -8.37 -17.86 2.20
N ASP A 247 -7.99 -19.03 1.70
CA ASP A 247 -7.11 -19.94 2.41
C ASP A 247 -5.72 -19.32 2.48
N HIS A 248 -5.44 -18.61 3.58
CA HIS A 248 -4.07 -18.29 4.00
C HIS A 248 -3.31 -19.55 4.46
N HIS A 249 -3.94 -20.72 4.45
CA HIS A 249 -3.43 -22.01 4.96
C HIS A 249 -2.17 -22.54 4.25
N ASN A 250 -1.87 -22.06 3.03
CA ASN A 250 -0.64 -22.44 2.31
C ASN A 250 0.52 -21.44 2.50
N LEU A 251 0.31 -20.33 3.20
CA LEU A 251 1.36 -19.39 3.55
C LEU A 251 1.79 -19.66 4.99
N ALA A 252 3.06 -19.99 5.18
CA ALA A 252 3.63 -20.09 6.52
C ALA A 252 3.77 -18.66 7.09
N PRO A 253 3.10 -18.33 8.21
CA PRO A 253 3.33 -17.06 8.88
C PRO A 253 4.79 -17.00 9.34
N ALA A 254 5.39 -15.81 9.29
CA ALA A 254 6.72 -15.64 9.84
C ALA A 254 6.67 -15.75 11.37
N GLU A 255 7.65 -16.43 11.97
CA GLU A 255 7.82 -16.38 13.42
C GLU A 255 8.20 -14.96 13.81
N HIS A 256 7.29 -14.27 14.52
CA HIS A 256 7.59 -13.00 15.15
C HIS A 256 8.65 -13.24 16.23
N PRO A 257 9.81 -12.56 16.22
CA PRO A 257 10.52 -12.37 17.47
C PRO A 257 9.55 -11.62 18.38
N SER A 258 9.14 -12.26 19.48
CA SER A 258 8.17 -11.75 20.44
C SER A 258 8.44 -10.27 20.75
N SER A 259 7.73 -9.40 20.06
CA SER A 259 7.92 -7.97 20.19
C SER A 259 7.15 -7.56 21.43
N ASN A 260 7.84 -7.58 22.57
CA ASN A 260 7.47 -6.76 23.71
C ASN A 260 7.58 -5.28 23.27
N LEU A 261 6.65 -4.83 22.43
CA LEU A 261 6.52 -3.43 22.06
C LEU A 261 5.93 -2.70 23.26
N VAL A 262 6.82 -2.20 24.11
CA VAL A 262 6.50 -1.15 25.07
C VAL A 262 5.95 0.02 24.25
N GLY A 263 4.65 0.29 24.39
CA GLY A 263 4.02 1.47 23.80
C GLY A 263 4.82 2.71 24.17
N GLY A 264 5.39 3.40 23.17
CA GLY A 264 6.19 4.60 23.42
C GLY A 264 7.18 5.00 22.33
N ALA A 265 7.55 4.13 21.39
CA ALA A 265 8.45 4.51 20.29
C ALA A 265 7.73 5.36 19.24
N ASN A 266 8.33 6.46 18.80
CA ASN A 266 7.69 7.45 17.92
C ASN A 266 7.91 7.14 16.42
N HIS A 267 8.43 5.95 16.09
CA HIS A 267 8.86 5.56 14.74
C HIS A 267 9.76 6.64 14.14
N LYS A 268 10.68 7.12 14.97
CA LYS A 268 11.62 8.19 14.61
C LYS A 268 12.81 7.56 13.91
N VAL A 269 13.13 8.07 12.73
CA VAL A 269 14.33 7.68 12.00
C VAL A 269 15.54 8.04 12.84
N VAL A 270 16.36 7.05 13.17
CA VAL A 270 17.64 7.22 13.88
C VAL A 270 18.78 7.28 12.86
N ASN A 271 18.74 6.43 11.84
CA ASN A 271 19.80 6.36 10.85
C ASN A 271 19.26 5.90 9.48
N ILE A 272 19.97 6.30 8.42
CA ILE A 272 19.74 5.83 7.04
C ILE A 272 21.07 5.33 6.50
N ILE A 273 21.17 4.03 6.25
CA ILE A 273 22.42 3.37 5.90
C ILE A 273 22.32 2.78 4.48
N PRO A 274 23.13 3.21 3.51
CA PRO A 274 23.23 2.55 2.23
C PRO A 274 23.76 1.12 2.39
N LEU A 275 23.07 0.15 1.79
CA LEU A 275 23.53 -1.24 1.79
C LEU A 275 24.43 -1.50 0.59
N GLN A 276 25.49 -2.29 0.82
CA GLN A 276 26.42 -2.74 -0.24
C GLN A 276 25.78 -3.83 -1.10
N GLU A 277 24.92 -4.64 -0.49
CA GLU A 277 24.19 -5.71 -1.17
C GLU A 277 23.05 -5.16 -2.03
N ARG A 278 22.72 -5.91 -3.08
CA ARG A 278 21.56 -5.67 -3.93
C ARG A 278 20.63 -6.86 -3.83
N GLN A 279 19.34 -6.59 -3.82
CA GLN A 279 18.34 -7.65 -3.75
C GLN A 279 17.17 -7.37 -4.69
N ASP A 280 16.38 -8.41 -4.92
CA ASP A 280 15.09 -8.31 -5.58
C ASP A 280 14.09 -7.64 -4.62
N VAL A 281 13.24 -6.78 -5.19
CA VAL A 281 12.36 -5.92 -4.41
C VAL A 281 10.91 -6.06 -4.84
N TYR A 282 10.05 -6.01 -3.85
CA TYR A 282 8.64 -6.33 -3.91
C TYR A 282 7.83 -5.13 -3.42
N CYS A 283 6.60 -5.01 -3.90
CA CYS A 283 5.68 -3.99 -3.45
C CYS A 283 4.24 -4.51 -3.45
N LEU A 284 3.41 -3.91 -2.60
CA LEU A 284 1.97 -4.10 -2.60
C LEU A 284 1.33 -2.98 -3.42
N THR A 285 0.52 -3.37 -4.40
CA THR A 285 -0.41 -2.43 -5.04
C THR A 285 -1.69 -2.39 -4.21
N VAL A 286 -1.98 -1.25 -3.60
CA VAL A 286 -3.24 -0.96 -2.90
C VAL A 286 -3.98 0.11 -3.72
N PRO A 287 -4.90 -0.25 -4.63
CA PRO A 287 -5.46 0.69 -5.61
C PRO A 287 -6.15 1.92 -5.00
N GLU A 288 -6.73 1.79 -3.82
CA GLU A 288 -7.51 2.87 -3.19
C GLU A 288 -6.65 3.87 -2.42
N TYR A 289 -5.56 3.41 -1.78
CA TYR A 289 -4.80 4.22 -0.82
C TYR A 289 -3.33 4.40 -1.20
N HIS A 290 -2.79 3.56 -2.09
CA HIS A 290 -1.40 3.59 -2.54
C HIS A 290 -0.35 3.52 -1.42
N ASN A 291 -0.73 3.00 -0.26
CA ASN A 291 0.15 2.77 0.89
C ASN A 291 -0.35 1.57 1.70
N PHE A 292 0.50 1.03 2.56
CA PHE A 292 0.17 -0.06 3.46
C PHE A 292 1.01 0.02 4.73
N ALA A 293 0.53 -0.62 5.80
CA ALA A 293 1.22 -0.69 7.08
C ALA A 293 2.32 -1.76 7.07
N LEU A 294 3.38 -1.49 7.82
CA LEU A 294 4.47 -2.40 8.15
C LEU A 294 4.50 -2.64 9.66
#